data_AF-A0A150KII8-F1
#
_entry.id   AF-A0A150KII8-F1
#
_cell.length_a   1.000
_cell.length_b   1.000
_cell.length_c   1.000
_cell.angle_alpha   90.00
_cell.angle_beta   90.00
_cell.angle_gamma   90.00
#
_symmetry.space_group_name_H-M   'P 1'
#
loop_
_entity.id
_entity.type
_entity.pdbx_description
1 polymer ?
#
loop_
_entity_poly.entity_id
_entity_poly.type
_entity_poly.pdbx_seq_one_letter_code
_entity_poly.pdbx_strand_id
1 'polypeptide(L)'
;MGEEAYIVRQIGEFSFIADLDFAKEHSVKYEILRKNVQECNRYISKILEIPLASKIFYLERVRYVEEQPRAIEKIYIDYKKVPGIEEMDFNHEPLFLILKREFGLEILQTDEEILIVNANEKEKQLLNLPDDAEVLMLKETILIQNHEPLQYTEIISDPDFYRFKSEMNLR
;
A
#
# COMPACT_ATOMS: atom_id res chain seq x y z
N MET A 1 -2.70 9.99 -27.97
CA MET A 1 -2.36 9.36 -26.68
C MET A 1 -3.64 9.34 -25.88
N GLY A 2 -4.10 8.15 -25.48
CA GLY A 2 -5.23 8.04 -24.56
C GLY A 2 -4.84 8.60 -23.20
N GLU A 3 -5.82 9.04 -22.42
CA GLU A 3 -5.60 9.44 -21.03
C GLU A 3 -5.06 8.23 -20.25
N GLU A 4 -3.93 8.39 -19.55
CA GLU A 4 -3.43 7.33 -18.69
C GLU A 4 -4.39 7.10 -17.53
N ALA A 5 -4.59 5.83 -17.15
CA ALA A 5 -5.48 5.48 -16.06
C ALA A 5 -4.92 6.00 -14.72
N TYR A 6 -5.81 6.58 -13.90
CA TYR A 6 -5.50 7.13 -12.58
C TYR A 6 -6.60 6.76 -11.58
N ILE A 7 -6.24 6.73 -10.30
CA ILE A 7 -7.14 6.42 -9.19
C ILE A 7 -7.52 7.73 -8.49
N VAL A 8 -8.81 7.99 -8.36
CA VAL A 8 -9.31 9.11 -7.55
C VAL A 8 -9.53 8.62 -6.12
N ARG A 9 -8.78 9.16 -5.17
CA ARG A 9 -8.96 8.91 -3.72
C ARG A 9 -9.71 10.06 -3.09
N GLN A 10 -10.86 9.77 -2.50
CA GLN A 10 -11.62 10.74 -1.73
C GLN A 10 -11.03 10.86 -0.32
N ILE A 11 -10.58 12.06 0.06
CA ILE A 11 -10.04 12.33 1.39
C ILE A 11 -11.15 12.12 2.43
N GLY A 12 -10.88 11.26 3.41
CA GLY A 12 -11.83 10.88 4.45
C GLY A 12 -12.61 9.58 4.17
N GLU A 13 -12.37 8.94 3.03
CA GLU A 13 -12.87 7.60 2.71
C GLU A 13 -11.74 6.56 2.74
N PHE A 14 -12.09 5.29 2.87
CA PHE A 14 -11.11 4.21 2.85
C PHE A 14 -10.46 4.08 1.46
N SER A 15 -9.14 4.26 1.43
CA SER A 15 -8.28 4.17 0.23
C SER A 15 -8.56 2.92 -0.62
N PHE A 16 -8.72 1.76 0.03
CA PHE A 16 -8.89 0.46 -0.65
C PHE A 16 -10.14 0.39 -1.52
N ILE A 17 -11.20 1.15 -1.22
CA ILE A 17 -12.43 1.13 -2.02
C ILE A 17 -12.14 1.66 -3.42
N ALA A 18 -11.44 2.79 -3.51
CA ALA A 18 -11.04 3.36 -4.79
C ALA A 18 -10.12 2.41 -5.58
N ASP A 19 -9.17 1.77 -4.92
CA ASP A 19 -8.29 0.77 -5.55
C ASP A 19 -9.07 -0.47 -6.04
N LEU A 20 -10.08 -0.92 -5.28
CA LEU A 20 -10.94 -2.06 -5.66
C LEU A 20 -11.86 -1.73 -6.84
N ASP A 21 -12.49 -0.56 -6.83
CA ASP A 21 -13.35 -0.13 -7.92
C ASP A 21 -12.54 0.07 -9.21
N PHE A 22 -11.36 0.67 -9.11
CA PHE A 22 -10.42 0.78 -10.22
C PHE A 22 -10.03 -0.60 -10.79
N ALA A 23 -9.73 -1.58 -9.93
CA ALA A 23 -9.35 -2.93 -10.35
C ALA A 23 -10.49 -3.75 -11.01
N LYS A 24 -11.74 -3.28 -10.97
CA LYS A 24 -12.86 -3.92 -11.69
C LYS A 24 -12.88 -3.56 -13.17
N GLU A 25 -12.35 -2.38 -13.52
CA GLU A 25 -12.38 -1.83 -14.87
C GLU A 25 -11.03 -1.89 -15.57
N HIS A 26 -9.95 -2.11 -14.81
CA HIS A 26 -8.58 -2.14 -15.30
C HIS A 26 -7.86 -3.46 -14.98
N SER A 27 -6.96 -3.87 -15.86
CA SER A 27 -6.06 -4.99 -15.59
C SER A 27 -5.02 -4.57 -14.55
N VAL A 28 -5.09 -5.15 -13.35
CA VAL A 28 -4.13 -4.93 -12.26
C VAL A 28 -3.42 -6.23 -11.92
N LYS A 29 -2.09 -6.18 -11.88
CA LYS A 29 -1.23 -7.29 -11.45
C LYS A 29 -0.15 -6.78 -10.51
N TYR A 30 0.44 -7.69 -9.76
CA TYR A 30 1.55 -7.38 -8.90
C TYR A 30 2.73 -8.28 -9.22
N GLU A 31 3.94 -7.72 -9.15
CA GLU A 31 5.19 -8.47 -9.18
C GLU A 31 5.82 -8.40 -7.79
N ILE A 32 5.94 -9.54 -7.13
CA ILE A 32 6.54 -9.62 -5.80
C ILE A 32 8.06 -9.48 -5.91
N LEU A 33 8.60 -8.41 -5.35
CA LEU A 33 10.06 -8.18 -5.25
C LEU A 33 10.65 -8.88 -4.03
N ARG A 34 9.90 -8.88 -2.91
CA ARG A 34 10.32 -9.51 -1.67
C ARG A 34 9.12 -9.93 -0.84
N LYS A 35 9.18 -11.14 -0.28
CA LYS A 35 8.17 -11.70 0.62
C LYS A 35 8.86 -12.54 1.69
N ASN A 36 8.80 -12.11 2.95
CA ASN A 36 9.40 -12.88 4.04
C ASN A 36 8.84 -12.49 5.41
N VAL A 37 8.94 -13.42 6.37
CA VAL A 37 8.82 -13.10 7.79
C VAL A 37 10.18 -12.59 8.29
N GLN A 38 10.19 -11.51 9.06
CA GLN A 38 11.41 -10.95 9.63
C GLN A 38 11.14 -10.27 10.97
N GLU A 39 12.20 -9.91 11.68
CA GLU A 39 12.12 -9.09 12.87
C GLU A 39 11.94 -7.60 12.50
N CYS A 40 11.06 -6.90 13.22
CA CYS A 40 10.86 -5.47 13.02
C CYS A 40 12.04 -4.67 13.55
N ASN A 41 12.40 -3.61 12.83
CA ASN A 41 13.34 -2.61 13.31
C ASN A 41 12.65 -1.60 14.24
N ARG A 42 13.42 -0.64 14.78
CA ARG A 42 12.90 0.39 15.69
C ARG A 42 11.84 1.31 15.06
N TYR A 43 11.90 1.54 13.74
CA TYR A 43 10.94 2.39 13.04
C TYR A 43 9.57 1.69 12.97
N ILE A 44 9.55 0.46 12.44
CA ILE A 44 8.35 -0.35 12.30
C ILE A 44 7.75 -0.73 13.66
N SER A 45 8.60 -1.07 14.65
CA SER A 45 8.17 -1.35 16.03
C SER A 45 7.37 -0.20 16.64
N LYS A 46 7.77 1.05 16.39
CA LYS A 46 7.06 2.22 16.91
C LYS A 46 5.72 2.44 16.22
N ILE A 47 5.68 2.30 14.89
CA ILE A 47 4.45 2.53 14.11
C ILE A 47 3.41 1.46 14.41
N LEU A 48 3.83 0.19 14.47
CA LEU A 48 2.94 -0.92 14.76
C LEU A 48 2.68 -1.12 16.25
N GLU A 49 3.29 -0.30 17.12
CA GLU A 49 3.19 -0.41 18.59
C GLU A 49 3.52 -1.82 19.14
N ILE A 50 4.42 -2.53 18.47
CA ILE A 50 4.90 -3.87 18.87
C ILE A 50 6.31 -3.80 19.45
N PRO A 51 6.72 -4.74 20.34
CA PRO A 51 8.08 -4.79 20.85
C PRO A 51 9.13 -4.86 19.73
N LEU A 52 10.28 -4.22 19.93
CA LEU A 52 11.43 -4.33 19.03
C LEU A 52 11.78 -5.80 18.79
N ALA A 53 12.19 -6.13 17.56
CA ALA A 53 12.49 -7.49 17.10
C ALA A 53 11.29 -8.46 17.13
N SER A 54 10.06 -7.98 17.30
CA SER A 54 8.87 -8.80 17.05
C SER A 54 8.81 -9.23 15.59
N LYS A 55 8.24 -10.43 15.34
CA LYS A 55 8.03 -10.92 13.98
C LYS A 55 6.99 -10.06 13.26
N ILE A 56 7.32 -9.68 12.03
CA ILE A 56 6.44 -9.06 11.05
C ILE A 56 6.45 -9.87 9.77
N PHE A 57 5.33 -9.83 9.05
CA PHE A 57 5.33 -10.16 7.63
C PHE A 57 5.73 -8.92 6.83
N TYR A 58 6.66 -9.09 5.90
CA TYR A 58 7.09 -8.06 4.97
C TYR A 58 6.81 -8.47 3.53
N LEU A 59 6.17 -7.57 2.79
CA LEU A 59 5.87 -7.71 1.37
C LEU A 59 6.29 -6.43 0.63
N GLU A 60 7.15 -6.59 -0.36
CA GLU A 60 7.51 -5.54 -1.33
C GLU A 60 7.07 -6.00 -2.72
N ARG A 61 6.29 -5.19 -3.42
CA ARG A 61 5.78 -5.53 -4.75
C ARG A 61 5.60 -4.31 -5.64
N VAL A 62 5.74 -4.50 -6.95
CA VAL A 62 5.38 -3.50 -7.96
C VAL A 62 3.96 -3.77 -8.42
N ARG A 63 3.12 -2.74 -8.44
CA ARG A 63 1.78 -2.77 -9.01
C ARG A 63 1.87 -2.35 -10.48
N TYR A 64 1.36 -3.21 -11.35
CA TYR A 64 1.18 -2.96 -12.77
C TYR A 64 -0.29 -2.69 -13.07
N VAL A 65 -0.54 -1.68 -13.91
CA VAL A 65 -1.86 -1.36 -14.46
C VAL A 65 -1.71 -1.29 -15.98
N GLU A 66 -2.50 -2.08 -16.71
CA GLU A 66 -2.39 -2.18 -18.17
C GLU A 66 -0.93 -2.43 -18.63
N GLU A 67 -0.23 -3.32 -17.92
CA GLU A 67 1.17 -3.70 -18.15
C GLU A 67 2.21 -2.56 -17.91
N GLN A 68 1.80 -1.41 -17.38
CA GLN A 68 2.71 -0.33 -16.95
C GLN A 68 2.95 -0.39 -15.44
N PRO A 69 4.20 -0.26 -14.94
CA PRO A 69 4.45 -0.15 -13.50
C PRO A 69 3.94 1.22 -13.01
N ARG A 70 3.08 1.21 -11.99
CA ARG A 70 2.43 2.44 -11.49
C ARG A 70 2.74 2.74 -10.03
N ALA A 71 3.02 1.71 -9.24
CA ALA A 71 3.35 1.91 -7.84
C ALA A 71 4.28 0.82 -7.29
N ILE A 72 5.05 1.14 -6.26
CA ILE A 72 5.78 0.19 -5.43
C ILE A 72 5.15 0.22 -4.05
N GLU A 73 4.77 -0.95 -3.54
CA GLU A 73 4.16 -1.11 -2.22
C GLU A 73 5.14 -1.82 -1.29
N LYS A 74 5.42 -1.24 -0.13
CA LYS A 74 6.15 -1.87 0.98
C LYS A 74 5.21 -2.01 2.16
N ILE A 75 4.87 -3.25 2.49
CA ILE A 75 3.84 -3.56 3.47
C ILE A 75 4.48 -4.31 4.65
N TYR A 76 4.11 -3.89 5.85
CA TYR A 76 4.57 -4.44 7.11
C TYR A 76 3.35 -4.80 7.96
N ILE A 77 3.21 -6.05 8.36
CA ILE A 77 2.06 -6.54 9.13
C ILE A 77 2.57 -7.23 10.40
N ASP A 78 1.93 -6.98 11.55
CA ASP A 78 2.20 -7.76 12.76
C ASP A 78 1.90 -9.24 12.51
N TYR A 79 2.94 -10.07 12.51
CA TYR A 79 2.84 -11.47 12.12
C TYR A 79 1.95 -12.28 13.07
N LYS A 80 1.80 -11.85 14.33
CA LYS A 80 0.91 -12.51 15.29
C LYS A 80 -0.54 -12.53 14.83
N LYS A 81 -0.95 -11.55 14.03
CA LYS A 81 -2.31 -11.39 13.51
C LYS A 81 -2.54 -12.17 12.22
N VAL A 82 -1.46 -12.54 11.52
CA VAL A 82 -1.51 -13.16 10.19
C VAL A 82 -0.57 -14.38 10.05
N PRO A 83 -0.62 -15.37 10.96
CA PRO A 83 0.29 -16.52 10.89
C PRO A 83 0.07 -17.32 9.60
N GLY A 84 1.16 -17.66 8.90
CA GLY A 84 1.11 -18.41 7.64
C GLY A 84 0.79 -17.59 6.38
N ILE A 85 0.66 -16.26 6.51
CA ILE A 85 0.39 -15.35 5.38
C ILE A 85 1.43 -15.45 4.25
N GLU A 86 2.66 -15.86 4.56
CA GLU A 86 3.73 -16.04 3.59
C GLU A 86 3.45 -17.12 2.55
N GLU A 87 2.55 -18.06 2.82
CA GLU A 87 2.14 -19.12 1.89
C GLU A 87 1.14 -18.62 0.84
N MET A 88 0.58 -17.43 1.02
CA MET A 88 -0.42 -16.86 0.11
C MET A 88 0.22 -16.31 -1.18
N ASP A 89 -0.60 -16.25 -2.22
CA ASP A 89 -0.28 -15.58 -3.48
C ASP A 89 -0.71 -14.11 -3.43
N PHE A 90 0.20 -13.20 -3.77
CA PHE A 90 -0.03 -11.75 -3.76
C PHE A 90 0.09 -11.12 -5.15
N ASN A 91 0.17 -11.93 -6.21
CA ASN A 91 0.37 -11.45 -7.59
C ASN A 91 -0.92 -10.99 -8.27
N HIS A 92 -2.09 -11.42 -7.78
CA HIS A 92 -3.35 -11.30 -8.54
C HIS A 92 -4.49 -10.57 -7.82
N GLU A 93 -4.35 -10.25 -6.54
CA GLU A 93 -5.40 -9.56 -5.79
C GLU A 93 -4.85 -8.51 -4.82
N PRO A 94 -5.63 -7.44 -4.53
CA PRO A 94 -5.31 -6.49 -3.47
C PRO A 94 -5.18 -7.18 -2.11
N LEU A 95 -4.16 -6.80 -1.34
CA LEU A 95 -3.86 -7.41 -0.04
C LEU A 95 -5.05 -7.40 0.92
N PHE A 96 -5.85 -6.33 0.92
CA PHE A 96 -7.04 -6.23 1.76
C PHE A 96 -8.02 -7.40 1.57
N LEU A 97 -8.21 -7.88 0.34
CA LEU A 97 -9.11 -9.02 0.08
C LEU A 97 -8.58 -10.31 0.71
N ILE A 98 -7.26 -10.53 0.65
CA ILE A 98 -6.59 -11.66 1.31
C ILE A 98 -6.75 -11.55 2.82
N LEU A 99 -6.47 -10.38 3.40
CA LEU A 99 -6.58 -10.15 4.84
C LEU A 99 -8.00 -10.39 5.37
N LYS A 100 -9.00 -9.93 4.62
CA LYS A 100 -10.40 -10.13 4.95
C LYS A 100 -10.81 -11.60 4.84
N ARG A 101 -10.43 -12.28 3.75
CA ARG A 101 -10.85 -13.66 3.44
C ARG A 101 -10.16 -14.69 4.32
N GLU A 102 -8.84 -14.60 4.46
CA GLU A 102 -8.02 -15.63 5.12
C GLU A 102 -7.87 -15.40 6.63
N PHE A 103 -7.92 -14.15 7.08
CA PHE A 103 -7.66 -13.80 8.48
C PHE A 103 -8.87 -13.15 9.18
N GLY A 104 -9.97 -12.89 8.47
CA GLY A 104 -11.18 -12.29 9.03
C GLY A 104 -10.97 -10.88 9.58
N LEU A 105 -9.93 -10.17 9.10
CA LEU A 105 -9.57 -8.86 9.62
C LEU A 105 -10.49 -7.78 9.04
N GLU A 106 -11.18 -7.06 9.93
CA GLU A 106 -11.99 -5.90 9.59
C GLU A 106 -11.22 -4.61 9.85
N ILE A 107 -11.06 -3.80 8.81
CA ILE A 107 -10.44 -2.48 8.90
C ILE A 107 -11.46 -1.49 9.45
N LEU A 108 -11.10 -0.80 10.54
CA LEU A 108 -11.97 0.19 11.16
C LEU A 108 -11.57 1.62 10.88
N GLN A 109 -10.27 1.87 10.74
CA GLN A 109 -9.73 3.20 10.56
C GLN A 109 -8.39 3.12 9.82
N THR A 110 -8.11 4.13 9.02
CA THR A 110 -6.80 4.36 8.40
C THR A 110 -6.27 5.72 8.82
N ASP A 111 -4.97 5.80 9.06
CA ASP A 111 -4.22 7.06 9.15
C ASP A 111 -3.31 7.16 7.93
N GLU A 112 -3.35 8.28 7.22
CA GLU A 112 -2.70 8.44 5.91
C GLU A 112 -1.91 9.76 5.86
N GLU A 113 -0.62 9.68 5.49
CA GLU A 113 0.26 10.82 5.23
C GLU A 113 0.67 10.83 3.75
N ILE A 114 0.54 11.99 3.11
CA ILE A 114 0.83 12.19 1.68
C ILE A 114 2.04 13.12 1.56
N LEU A 115 3.09 12.66 0.88
CA LEU A 115 4.33 13.41 0.67
C LEU A 115 4.71 13.44 -0.81
N ILE A 116 5.47 14.46 -1.21
CA ILE A 116 6.24 14.48 -2.45
C ILE A 116 7.71 14.38 -2.09
N VAL A 117 8.42 13.41 -2.67
CA VAL A 117 9.83 13.13 -2.37
C VAL A 117 10.59 12.81 -3.65
N ASN A 118 11.91 13.01 -3.65
CA ASN A 118 12.77 12.56 -4.76
C ASN A 118 12.77 11.04 -4.83
N ALA A 119 12.58 10.48 -6.02
CA ALA A 119 12.69 9.04 -6.25
C ALA A 119 14.15 8.59 -6.09
N ASN A 120 14.37 7.49 -5.36
CA ASN A 120 15.70 6.88 -5.32
C ASN A 120 15.97 6.04 -6.59
N GLU A 121 17.22 5.63 -6.79
CA GLU A 121 17.64 4.85 -7.98
C GLU A 121 16.81 3.59 -8.19
N LYS A 122 16.46 2.87 -7.13
CA LYS A 122 15.65 1.65 -7.22
C LYS A 122 14.23 1.97 -7.68
N GLU A 123 13.62 3.00 -7.11
CA GLU A 123 12.27 3.46 -7.46
C GLU A 123 12.22 3.94 -8.92
N LYS A 124 13.21 4.72 -9.35
CA LYS A 124 13.32 5.18 -10.74
C LYS A 124 13.40 4.02 -11.74
N GLN A 125 14.23 3.02 -11.44
CA GLN A 125 14.37 1.84 -12.29
C GLN A 125 13.08 1.01 -12.35
N LEU A 126 12.44 0.77 -11.20
CA LEU A 126 11.23 -0.06 -11.13
C LEU A 126 10.00 0.61 -11.77
N LEU A 127 9.91 1.94 -11.68
CA LEU A 127 8.77 2.71 -12.20
C LEU A 127 9.06 3.35 -13.57
N ASN A 128 10.23 3.10 -14.18
CA ASN A 128 10.66 3.70 -15.45
C ASN A 128 10.63 5.25 -15.43
N LEU A 129 11.08 5.86 -14.34
CA LEU A 129 11.08 7.31 -14.15
C LEU A 129 12.38 7.97 -14.62
N PRO A 130 12.35 9.26 -15.00
CA PRO A 130 13.56 10.02 -15.30
C PRO A 130 14.46 10.24 -14.06
N ASP A 131 15.71 10.64 -14.30
CA ASP A 131 16.74 10.73 -13.27
C ASP A 131 16.43 11.73 -12.13
N ASP A 132 15.69 12.79 -12.46
CA ASP A 132 15.28 13.88 -11.57
C ASP A 132 13.81 13.77 -11.11
N ALA A 133 13.20 12.58 -11.25
CA ALA A 133 11.80 12.37 -10.92
C ALA A 133 11.51 12.57 -9.42
N GLU A 134 10.43 13.31 -9.16
CA GLU A 134 9.72 13.31 -7.89
C GLU A 134 8.59 12.27 -7.94
N VAL A 135 8.32 11.65 -6.79
CA VAL A 135 7.27 10.66 -6.62
C VAL A 135 6.34 11.07 -5.50
N LEU A 136 5.10 10.62 -5.61
CA LEU A 136 4.17 10.63 -4.50
C LEU A 136 4.53 9.47 -3.56
N MET A 137 4.69 9.79 -2.27
CA MET A 137 4.82 8.80 -1.20
C MET A 137 3.59 8.86 -0.30
N LEU A 138 2.86 7.76 -0.24
CA LEU A 138 1.76 7.56 0.70
C LEU A 138 2.24 6.66 1.83
N LYS A 139 2.00 7.08 3.06
CA LYS A 139 2.21 6.28 4.26
C LYS A 139 0.88 6.03 4.90
N GLU A 140 0.52 4.77 5.05
CA GLU A 140 -0.79 4.36 5.57
C GLU A 140 -0.60 3.43 6.76
N THR A 141 -1.30 3.70 7.85
CA THR A 141 -1.44 2.79 8.99
C THR A 141 -2.87 2.34 9.11
N ILE A 142 -3.09 1.03 9.08
CA ILE A 142 -4.40 0.41 9.24
C ILE A 142 -4.60 0.01 10.69
N LEU A 143 -5.68 0.51 11.28
CA LEU A 143 -6.08 0.20 12.66
C LEU A 143 -7.28 -0.76 12.64
N ILE A 144 -7.23 -1.76 13.52
CA ILE A 144 -8.31 -2.71 13.77
C ILE A 144 -9.05 -2.37 15.08
N GLN A 145 -9.88 -3.30 15.57
CA GLN A 145 -10.60 -3.14 16.84
C GLN A 145 -9.67 -2.68 17.98
N ASN A 146 -10.19 -1.78 18.81
CA ASN A 146 -9.46 -1.14 19.93
C ASN A 146 -8.29 -0.22 19.53
N HIS A 147 -8.29 0.32 18.32
CA HIS A 147 -7.23 1.22 17.81
C HIS A 147 -5.84 0.55 17.75
N GLU A 148 -5.79 -0.77 17.64
CA GLU A 148 -4.51 -1.49 17.52
C GLU A 148 -3.98 -1.41 16.07
N PRO A 149 -2.72 -1.02 15.86
CA PRO A 149 -2.10 -1.11 14.53
C PRO A 149 -1.99 -2.55 14.03
N LEU A 150 -2.53 -2.80 12.84
CA LEU A 150 -2.41 -4.06 12.13
C LEU A 150 -1.26 -4.01 11.12
N GLN A 151 -1.28 -2.97 10.28
CA GLN A 151 -0.46 -2.89 9.09
C GLN A 151 0.05 -1.45 8.91
N TYR A 152 1.28 -1.36 8.42
CA TYR A 152 1.86 -0.14 7.89
C TYR A 152 2.23 -0.35 6.42
N THR A 153 1.90 0.61 5.56
CA THR A 153 2.18 0.59 4.13
C THR A 153 2.92 1.85 3.73
N GLU A 154 3.97 1.70 2.93
CA GLU A 154 4.51 2.80 2.12
C GLU A 154 4.20 2.50 0.64
N ILE A 155 3.56 3.44 -0.05
CA ILE A 155 3.29 3.36 -1.48
C ILE A 155 4.06 4.48 -2.16
N ILE A 156 4.93 4.12 -3.10
CA ILE A 156 5.62 5.06 -3.99
C ILE A 156 4.97 4.97 -5.35
N SER A 157 4.54 6.08 -5.93
CA SER A 157 3.95 6.10 -7.26
C SER A 157 4.37 7.33 -8.06
N ASP A 158 4.18 7.23 -9.37
CA ASP A 158 4.10 8.42 -10.22
C ASP A 158 3.02 9.39 -9.67
N PRO A 159 3.29 10.71 -9.57
CA PRO A 159 2.32 11.67 -9.03
C PRO A 159 0.99 11.75 -9.80
N ASP A 160 0.98 11.44 -11.10
CA ASP A 160 -0.23 11.50 -11.92
C ASP A 160 -1.14 10.29 -11.71
N PHE A 161 -0.64 9.22 -11.08
CA PHE A 161 -1.41 7.99 -10.87
C PHE A 161 -2.48 8.10 -9.79
N TYR A 162 -2.23 8.84 -8.70
CA TYR A 162 -3.21 9.07 -7.64
C TYR A 162 -3.66 10.54 -7.61
N ARG A 163 -4.97 10.75 -7.71
CA ARG A 163 -5.59 12.08 -7.58
C ARG A 163 -6.40 12.15 -6.30
N PHE A 164 -6.03 13.05 -5.39
CA PHE A 164 -6.77 13.25 -4.16
C PHE A 164 -7.85 14.30 -4.34
N LYS A 165 -9.08 13.96 -3.94
CA LYS A 165 -10.23 14.84 -4.02
C LYS A 165 -10.82 15.03 -2.62
N SER A 166 -11.22 16.25 -2.30
CA SER A 166 -12.03 16.54 -1.13
C SER A 166 -13.23 17.36 -1.55
N GLU A 167 -14.42 16.98 -1.06
CA GLU A 167 -15.65 17.73 -1.27
C GLU A 167 -16.04 18.36 0.06
N MET A 168 -16.02 19.70 0.10
CA MET A 168 -16.39 20.46 1.28
C MET A 168 -17.79 21.04 1.08
N ASN A 169 -18.75 20.50 1.82
CA ASN A 169 -20.09 21.08 1.87
C ASN A 169 -20.08 22.26 2.86
N LEU A 170 -20.18 23.47 2.32
CA LEU A 170 -20.42 24.66 3.12
C LEU A 170 -21.86 24.60 3.65
N ARG A 171 -22.03 24.73 4.96
CA ARG A 171 -23.34 24.91 5.58
C ARG A 171 -23.98 26.23 5.17
#